data_AF-A0A0S4WLZ5-F1
#
_entry.id   AF-A0A0S4WLZ5-F1
#
_cell.length_a   1.000
_cell.length_b   1.000
_cell.length_c   1.000
_cell.angle_alpha   90.00
_cell.angle_beta   90.00
_cell.angle_gamma   90.00
#
_symmetry.space_group_name_H-M   'P 1'
#
loop_
_entity.id
_entity.type
_entity.pdbx_description
1 polymer ?
#
loop_
_entity_poly.entity_id
_entity_poly.type
_entity_poly.pdbx_seq_one_letter_code
_entity_poly.pdbx_strand_id
1 'polypeptide(L)'
;MVQVEGIAVPHASRVYSFGRKDGADEAGQRLRQNIDLDAFAREIGVPLQPFVVEQQSGAQDGLQRDWPRADSGADRNYGYAFQWFSMAAAVLALMIVHGVRRYRRLSGASPTD
;
A
#
# COMPACT_ATOMS: atom_id res chain seq x y z
N MET A 1 -7.62 25.67 28.85
CA MET A 1 -6.94 24.37 28.66
C MET A 1 -7.46 23.78 27.36
N VAL A 2 -6.58 23.37 26.45
CA VAL A 2 -6.97 22.71 25.20
C VAL A 2 -6.77 21.22 25.41
N GLN A 3 -7.82 20.42 25.21
CA GLN A 3 -7.76 18.96 25.30
C GLN A 3 -7.84 18.39 23.88
N VAL A 4 -6.90 17.50 23.55
CA VAL A 4 -6.83 16.83 22.26
C VAL A 4 -6.94 15.33 22.49
N GLU A 5 -7.91 14.70 21.83
CA GLU A 5 -8.14 13.26 21.86
C GLU A 5 -7.92 12.68 20.46
N GLY A 6 -7.24 11.52 20.39
CA GLY A 6 -6.89 10.89 19.13
C GLY A 6 -5.95 9.70 19.32
N ILE A 7 -5.43 9.20 18.20
CA ILE A 7 -4.48 8.08 18.17
C ILE A 7 -3.06 8.62 18.05
N ALA A 8 -2.17 8.17 18.93
CA ALA A 8 -0.74 8.46 18.81
C ALA A 8 -0.11 7.55 17.74
N VAL A 9 0.47 8.16 16.71
CA VAL A 9 1.18 7.47 15.63
C VAL A 9 2.60 8.03 15.53
N PRO A 10 3.58 7.22 15.08
CA PRO A 10 4.99 7.64 15.10
C PRO A 10 5.26 8.84 14.17
N HIS A 11 4.55 8.92 13.05
CA HIS A 11 4.72 9.99 12.06
C HIS A 11 3.37 10.34 11.42
N ALA A 12 3.23 11.59 10.96
CA ALA A 12 2.09 11.99 10.15
C ALA A 12 2.09 11.23 8.82
N SER A 13 0.90 10.98 8.27
CA SER A 13 0.77 10.37 6.95
C SER A 13 1.58 11.16 5.90
N ARG A 14 2.40 10.42 5.14
CA ARG A 14 3.25 10.98 4.09
C ARG A 14 2.60 10.73 2.75
N VAL A 15 2.50 11.78 1.95
CA VAL A 15 2.06 11.70 0.56
C VAL A 15 3.26 11.77 -0.38
N TYR A 16 3.04 11.29 -1.60
CA TYR A 16 4.09 11.25 -2.61
C TYR A 16 4.58 12.67 -2.97
N SER A 17 5.88 12.90 -2.84
CA SER A 17 6.54 14.14 -3.29
C SER A 17 7.10 13.95 -4.70
N PHE A 18 6.86 14.93 -5.58
CA PHE A 18 7.48 14.96 -6.91
C PHE A 18 8.93 15.46 -6.81
N GLY A 19 9.87 14.63 -7.25
CA GLY A 19 11.30 14.90 -7.15
C GLY A 19 11.85 14.58 -5.75
N ARG A 20 13.13 14.89 -5.53
CA ARG A 20 13.77 14.75 -4.22
C ARG A 20 13.45 15.98 -3.38
N LYS A 21 12.18 16.09 -2.96
CA LYS A 21 11.70 17.06 -1.98
C LYS A 21 11.22 16.30 -0.76
N ASP A 22 11.98 16.40 0.32
CA ASP A 22 11.67 15.80 1.60
C ASP A 22 10.87 16.77 2.46
N GLY A 23 10.30 16.29 3.57
CA GLY A 23 9.52 17.14 4.47
C GLY A 23 10.29 18.30 5.10
N ALA A 24 11.62 18.18 5.17
CA ALA A 24 12.51 19.26 5.57
C ALA A 24 12.55 20.41 4.55
N ASP A 25 12.33 20.13 3.26
CA ASP A 25 12.31 21.14 2.19
C ASP A 25 11.03 21.98 2.21
N GLU A 26 10.04 21.59 3.03
CA GLU A 26 8.81 22.34 3.27
C GLU A 26 8.89 23.27 4.48
N ALA A 27 10.05 23.37 5.14
CA ALA A 27 10.28 24.31 6.23
C ALA A 27 10.00 25.76 5.78
N GLY A 28 9.34 26.54 6.65
CA GLY A 28 8.90 27.90 6.35
C GLY A 28 7.69 28.03 5.42
N GLN A 29 7.19 26.95 4.82
CA GLN A 29 5.98 27.01 3.98
C GLN A 29 4.72 27.10 4.85
N ARG A 30 3.73 27.87 4.37
CA ARG A 30 2.41 28.04 5.06
C ARG A 30 1.60 26.75 5.08
N LEU A 31 1.71 25.95 4.03
CA LEU A 31 1.08 24.64 3.92
C LEU A 31 2.18 23.61 3.74
N ARG A 32 2.24 22.63 4.64
CA ARG A 32 3.19 21.52 4.59
C ARG A 32 2.42 20.25 4.39
N GLN A 33 2.69 19.60 3.29
CA GLN A 33 2.07 18.36 2.90
C GLN A 33 2.75 17.18 3.60
N ASN A 34 4.06 17.26 3.77
CA ASN A 34 4.90 16.24 4.38
C ASN A 34 5.68 16.86 5.53
N ILE A 35 5.11 16.93 6.72
CA ILE A 35 5.79 17.54 7.86
C ILE A 35 6.88 16.62 8.41
N ASP A 36 8.09 17.17 8.57
CA ASP A 36 9.18 16.55 9.32
C ASP A 36 9.21 17.14 10.73
N LEU A 37 9.06 16.28 11.74
CA LEU A 37 8.96 16.69 13.15
C LEU A 37 10.24 17.37 13.65
N ASP A 38 11.41 16.88 13.24
CA ASP A 38 12.69 17.42 13.70
C ASP A 38 12.98 18.77 13.06
N ALA A 39 12.71 18.91 11.76
CA ALA A 39 12.82 20.18 11.06
C ALA A 39 11.83 21.21 11.63
N PHE A 40 10.60 20.77 11.90
CA PHE A 40 9.58 21.66 12.48
C PHE A 40 9.92 22.09 13.91
N ALA A 41 10.40 21.17 14.76
CA ALA A 41 10.85 21.46 16.12
C ALA A 41 11.99 22.50 16.13
N ARG A 42 12.96 22.36 15.21
CA ARG A 42 14.04 23.35 15.02
C ARG A 42 13.52 24.71 14.57
N GLU A 43 12.52 24.73 13.68
CA GLU A 43 11.95 25.96 13.15
C GLU A 43 11.18 26.77 14.21
N ILE A 44 10.36 26.10 15.03
CA ILE A 44 9.59 26.77 16.09
C ILE A 44 10.39 26.96 17.38
N GLY A 45 11.56 26.32 17.50
CA GLY A 45 12.43 26.40 18.67
C GLY A 45 11.89 25.69 19.92
N VAL A 46 11.00 24.71 19.74
CA VAL A 46 10.33 23.97 20.84
C VAL A 46 10.59 22.48 20.68
N PRO A 47 11.01 21.76 21.74
CA PRO A 47 11.14 20.31 21.68
C PRO A 47 9.77 19.66 21.51
N LEU A 48 9.60 18.90 20.44
CA LEU A 48 8.39 18.11 20.17
C LEU A 48 8.56 16.68 20.67
N GLN A 49 7.44 16.03 21.00
CA GLN A 49 7.43 14.60 21.28
C GLN A 49 7.64 13.81 19.97
N PRO A 50 8.24 12.62 20.00
CA PRO A 50 8.57 11.83 18.81
C PRO A 50 7.34 11.06 18.26
N PHE A 51 6.17 11.68 18.30
CA PHE A 51 4.93 11.13 17.77
C PHE A 51 3.97 12.28 17.41
N VAL A 52 2.99 11.97 16.56
CA VAL A 52 1.86 12.86 16.28
C VAL A 52 0.57 12.25 16.80
N VAL A 53 -0.42 13.08 17.09
CA VAL A 53 -1.76 12.64 17.49
C VAL A 53 -2.72 12.90 16.34
N GLU A 54 -3.19 11.82 15.71
CA GLU A 54 -4.26 11.87 14.72
C GLU A 54 -5.59 12.09 15.44
N GLN A 55 -6.07 13.34 15.38
CA GLN A 55 -7.33 13.72 16.00
C GLN A 55 -8.49 12.98 15.35
N GLN A 56 -9.35 12.36 16.16
CA GLN A 56 -10.57 11.70 15.68
C GLN A 56 -11.84 12.47 16.02
N SER A 57 -11.72 13.57 16.76
CA SER A 57 -12.88 14.33 17.23
C SER A 57 -13.55 15.10 16.09
N GLY A 58 -14.89 15.12 16.09
CA GLY A 58 -15.69 15.99 15.22
C GLY A 58 -15.72 17.44 15.72
N ALA A 59 -14.57 18.01 16.06
CA ALA A 59 -14.48 19.40 16.51
C ALA A 59 -15.05 20.32 15.42
N GLN A 60 -15.93 21.25 15.80
CA GLN A 60 -16.56 22.21 14.88
C GLN A 60 -15.62 23.39 14.59
N ASP A 61 -14.40 23.10 14.15
CA ASP A 61 -13.37 24.07 13.79
C ASP A 61 -13.15 24.19 12.28
N GLY A 62 -13.96 23.50 11.48
CA GLY A 62 -13.88 23.50 10.02
C GLY A 62 -12.76 22.63 9.46
N LEU A 63 -12.02 21.88 10.29
CA LEU A 63 -10.96 20.98 9.83
C LEU A 63 -11.50 19.58 9.52
N GLN A 64 -11.18 19.09 8.33
CA GLN A 64 -11.47 17.72 7.92
C GLN A 64 -10.41 16.77 8.49
N ARG A 65 -10.86 15.72 9.19
CA ARG A 65 -10.03 14.70 9.83
C ARG A 65 -10.25 13.35 9.16
N ASP A 66 -9.93 13.29 7.87
CA ASP A 66 -10.06 12.09 7.05
C ASP A 66 -8.69 11.42 6.88
N TRP A 67 -8.23 10.79 7.95
CA TRP A 67 -6.93 10.11 7.95
C TRP A 67 -7.00 8.87 7.06
N PRO A 68 -6.04 8.67 6.15
CA PRO A 68 -6.02 7.49 5.30
C PRO A 68 -5.87 6.25 6.17
N ARG A 69 -6.81 5.30 6.06
CA ARG A 69 -6.69 4.00 6.73
C ARG A 69 -5.41 3.33 6.24
N ALA A 70 -4.69 2.69 7.16
CA ALA A 70 -3.59 1.81 6.79
C ALA A 70 -4.12 0.77 5.79
N ASP A 71 -3.70 0.89 4.52
CA ASP A 71 -4.08 -0.08 3.52
C ASP A 71 -3.48 -1.43 3.90
N SER A 72 -4.33 -2.44 4.02
CA SER A 72 -3.91 -3.83 4.27
C SER A 72 -3.03 -4.40 3.15
N GLY A 73 -2.97 -3.72 2.00
CA GLY A 73 -2.26 -4.19 0.81
C GLY A 73 -2.96 -5.37 0.13
N ALA A 74 -4.18 -5.71 0.56
CA ALA A 74 -4.97 -6.81 0.02
C ALA A 74 -5.22 -6.64 -1.48
N ASP A 75 -5.43 -5.42 -1.95
CA ASP A 75 -5.67 -5.11 -3.36
C ASP A 75 -4.50 -5.52 -4.25
N ARG A 76 -3.26 -5.41 -3.74
CA ARG A 76 -2.05 -5.83 -4.45
C ARG A 76 -1.92 -7.36 -4.53
N ASN A 77 -2.53 -8.09 -3.60
CA ASN A 77 -2.50 -9.55 -3.59
C ASN A 77 -3.34 -10.16 -4.74
N TYR A 78 -4.40 -9.48 -5.19
CA TYR A 78 -5.23 -10.00 -6.29
C TYR A 78 -4.46 -10.15 -7.60
N GLY A 79 -3.53 -9.23 -7.90
CA GLY A 79 -2.67 -9.31 -9.08
C GLY A 79 -1.77 -10.55 -9.05
N TYR A 80 -1.16 -10.83 -7.90
CA TYR A 80 -0.34 -12.02 -7.72
C TYR A 80 -1.16 -13.30 -7.78
N ALA A 81 -2.33 -13.33 -7.14
CA ALA A 81 -3.24 -14.47 -7.21
C ALA A 81 -3.61 -14.80 -8.66
N PHE A 82 -4.00 -13.79 -9.44
CA PHE A 82 -4.34 -13.97 -10.85
C PHE A 82 -3.19 -14.55 -11.67
N GLN A 83 -1.95 -14.08 -11.45
CA GLN A 83 -0.76 -14.61 -12.12
C GLN A 83 -0.56 -16.10 -11.80
N TRP A 84 -0.60 -16.47 -10.52
CA TRP A 84 -0.42 -17.85 -10.08
C TRP A 84 -1.51 -18.78 -10.63
N PHE A 85 -2.78 -18.38 -10.57
CA PHE A 85 -3.88 -19.17 -11.11
C PHE A 85 -3.82 -19.31 -12.62
N SER A 86 -3.43 -18.25 -13.33
CA SER A 86 -3.25 -18.29 -14.79
C SER A 86 -2.13 -19.26 -15.20
N MET A 87 -1.01 -19.25 -14.48
CA MET A 87 0.08 -20.19 -14.73
C MET A 87 -0.32 -21.64 -14.43
N ALA A 88 -1.01 -21.88 -13.31
CA ALA A 88 -1.53 -23.20 -12.98
C ALA A 88 -2.52 -23.72 -14.03
N ALA A 89 -3.43 -22.86 -14.50
CA ALA A 89 -4.39 -23.18 -15.56
C ALA A 89 -3.69 -23.49 -16.89
N ALA A 90 -2.67 -22.71 -17.26
CA ALA A 90 -1.89 -22.94 -18.47
C ALA A 90 -1.15 -24.30 -18.41
N VAL A 91 -0.50 -24.62 -17.29
CA VAL A 91 0.16 -25.91 -17.08
C VAL A 91 -0.84 -27.06 -17.15
N LEU A 92 -1.99 -26.92 -16.50
CA LEU A 92 -3.05 -27.94 -16.53
C LEU A 92 -3.57 -28.17 -17.96
N ALA A 93 -3.84 -27.09 -18.70
CA ALA A 93 -4.29 -27.16 -20.09
C ALA A 93 -3.25 -27.88 -20.98
N LEU A 94 -1.98 -27.54 -20.83
CA LEU A 94 -0.89 -28.22 -21.54
C LEU A 94 -0.84 -29.70 -21.18
N MET A 95 -0.89 -30.06 -19.89
CA MET A 95 -0.89 -31.47 -19.47
C MET A 95 -2.05 -32.26 -20.07
N ILE A 96 -3.27 -31.72 -20.07
CA ILE A 96 -4.43 -32.37 -20.67
C ILE A 96 -4.24 -32.54 -22.19
N VAL A 97 -3.86 -31.48 -22.90
CA VAL A 97 -3.67 -31.51 -24.36
C VAL A 97 -2.59 -32.52 -24.75
N HIS A 98 -1.44 -32.49 -24.08
CA HIS A 98 -0.35 -33.41 -24.33
C HIS A 98 -0.68 -34.86 -23.93
N GLY A 99 -1.41 -35.04 -22.83
CA GLY A 99 -1.91 -36.34 -22.37
C GLY A 99 -2.88 -36.98 -23.37
N VAL A 100 -3.90 -36.24 -23.83
CA VAL A 100 -4.87 -36.70 -24.83
C VAL A 100 -4.19 -37.00 -26.17
N ARG A 101 -3.29 -36.11 -26.63
CA ARG A 101 -2.52 -36.35 -27.86
C ARG A 101 -1.65 -37.62 -27.76
N ARG A 102 -1.04 -37.87 -26.60
CA ARG A 102 -0.24 -39.08 -26.35
C ARG A 102 -1.12 -40.33 -26.35
N TYR A 103 -2.24 -40.30 -25.63
CA TYR A 103 -3.18 -41.42 -25.56
C TYR A 103 -3.71 -41.78 -26.96
N ARG A 104 -4.18 -40.79 -27.73
CA ARG A 104 -4.67 -41.03 -29.11
C ARG A 104 -3.62 -41.65 -30.04
N ARG A 105 -2.35 -41.26 -29.93
CA ARG A 105 -1.26 -41.87 -30.71
C ARG A 105 -1.03 -43.33 -30.33
N LEU A 106 -1.09 -43.65 -29.05
CA LEU A 106 -0.89 -45.01 -28.55
C LEU A 106 -2.10 -45.92 -28.86
N SER A 107 -3.33 -45.40 -28.75
CA SER A 107 -4.55 -46.15 -29.06
C SER A 107 -4.78 -46.36 -30.56
N GLY A 108 -4.33 -45.44 -31.41
CA GLY A 108 -4.37 -45.59 -32.87
C GLY A 108 -3.32 -46.53 -33.43
N ALA A 109 -2.29 -46.87 -32.65
CA ALA A 109 -1.31 -47.90 -32.95
C ALA A 109 -1.77 -49.24 -32.36
N SER A 110 -2.95 -49.73 -32.79
CA SER A 110 -3.32 -51.11 -32.52
C SER A 110 -2.59 -52.01 -33.53
N PRO A 111 -1.84 -53.04 -33.07
CA PRO A 111 -1.16 -53.96 -33.96
C PRO A 111 -2.20 -54.83 -34.66
N THR A 112 -2.38 -54.61 -35.96
CA THR A 112 -2.93 -55.63 -36.86
C THR A 112 -1.77 -56.48 -37.34
N ASP A 113 -1.55 -57.61 -36.68
CA ASP A 113 -0.93 -58.82 -37.24
C ASP A 113 -1.81 -60.01 -36.84
#